data_AF-A0A1D8P5V7-F1
#
_entry.id   AF-A0A1D8P5V7-F1
#
_cell.length_a   1.000
_cell.length_b   1.000
_cell.length_c   1.000
_cell.angle_alpha   90.00
_cell.angle_beta   90.00
_cell.angle_gamma   90.00
#
_symmetry.space_group_name_H-M   'P 1'
#
loop_
_entity.id
_entity.type
_entity.pdbx_description
1 polymer ?
#
loop_
_entity_poly.entity_id
_entity_poly.type
_entity_poly.pdbx_seq_one_letter_code
_entity_poly.pdbx_strand_id
1 'polypeptide(L)'
;MNIKFLTRTETLGFIFLILVYLFGIYYSNTNLDFFDNSYTKEDSFVEYGTAFILFCISILLFMRLLRNWHSTKGLWKLGVIGMALIFIFGAGEEISWGQRIFGIESSEYFIENNAQGETNLHNMVVGETKINKLIFSQILTLILIIYLIILPVLYRKVTSIKNLVNTFAVPIPYWKHTIAFIIATALLVFIPSERKWELYELAFAVIFLLIFLNPLNKFIYKKD
;
A
#
# COMPACT_ATOMS: atom_id res chain seq x y z
N MET A 1 -2.03 20.49 -20.34
CA MET A 1 -1.91 19.62 -19.14
C MET A 1 -1.24 20.44 -18.05
N ASN A 2 -1.98 20.95 -17.07
CA ASN A 2 -1.38 21.74 -15.99
C ASN A 2 -0.55 20.79 -15.12
N ILE A 3 0.78 20.80 -15.28
CA ILE A 3 1.70 20.08 -14.40
C ILE A 3 1.66 20.83 -13.08
N LYS A 4 0.74 20.44 -12.18
CA LYS A 4 0.80 20.92 -10.80
C LYS A 4 2.12 20.45 -10.21
N PHE A 5 2.92 21.42 -9.75
CA PHE A 5 4.13 21.19 -8.97
C PHE A 5 3.87 20.17 -7.84
N LEU A 6 4.90 19.39 -7.52
CA LEU A 6 4.86 18.48 -6.38
C LEU A 6 4.57 19.28 -5.11
N THR A 7 3.63 18.78 -4.30
CA THR A 7 3.44 19.32 -2.95
C THR A 7 4.67 18.98 -2.10
N ARG A 8 4.88 19.70 -0.99
CA ARG A 8 5.96 19.39 -0.05
C ARG A 8 5.90 17.94 0.42
N THR A 9 4.71 17.43 0.75
CA THR A 9 4.52 16.05 1.21
C THR A 9 4.84 15.03 0.12
N GLU A 10 4.41 15.25 -1.12
CA GLU A 10 4.76 14.36 -2.24
C GLU A 10 6.25 14.38 -2.53
N THR A 11 6.89 15.56 -2.45
CA THR A 11 8.34 15.69 -2.63
C THR A 11 9.10 14.87 -1.59
N LEU A 12 8.71 15.00 -0.32
CA LEU A 12 9.32 14.22 0.77
C LEU A 12 9.09 12.72 0.61
N GLY A 13 7.87 12.30 0.24
CA GLY A 13 7.56 10.88 0.02
C GLY A 13 8.35 10.29 -1.15
N PHE A 14 8.51 11.03 -2.25
CA PHE A 14 9.31 10.55 -3.38
C PHE A 14 10.81 10.53 -3.08
N ILE A 15 11.34 11.53 -2.36
CA ILE A 15 12.74 11.50 -1.90
C ILE A 15 12.97 10.29 -0.98
N PHE A 16 12.06 10.03 -0.05
CA PHE A 16 12.13 8.86 0.82
C PHE A 16 12.21 7.56 0.00
N LEU A 17 11.33 7.38 -1.00
CA LEU A 17 11.37 6.19 -1.86
C LEU A 17 12.66 6.07 -2.65
N ILE A 18 13.18 7.17 -3.19
CA ILE A 18 14.47 7.16 -3.90
C ILE A 18 15.58 6.68 -2.97
N LEU A 19 15.64 7.18 -1.73
CA LEU A 19 16.66 6.76 -0.77
C LEU A 19 16.53 5.28 -0.38
N VAL A 20 15.31 4.81 -0.12
CA VAL A 20 15.01 3.40 0.16
C VAL A 20 15.48 2.51 -0.99
N TYR A 21 15.14 2.84 -2.23
CA TYR A 21 15.52 2.04 -3.39
C TYR A 21 17.02 2.10 -3.69
N LEU A 22 17.66 3.27 -3.57
CA LEU A 22 19.11 3.38 -3.77
C LEU A 22 19.86 2.53 -2.75
N PHE A 23 19.43 2.56 -1.48
CA PHE A 23 20.01 1.75 -0.43
C PHE A 23 19.77 0.26 -0.68
N GLY A 24 18.54 -0.13 -1.02
CA GLY A 24 18.19 -1.52 -1.34
C GLY A 24 18.96 -2.07 -2.54
N ILE A 25 19.06 -1.32 -3.64
CA ILE A 25 19.83 -1.71 -4.82
C ILE A 25 21.32 -1.84 -4.45
N TYR A 26 21.88 -0.89 -3.71
CA TYR A 26 23.27 -0.95 -3.29
C TYR A 26 23.57 -2.21 -2.46
N TYR A 27 22.81 -2.47 -1.41
CA TYR A 27 23.09 -3.61 -0.52
C TYR A 27 22.75 -4.94 -1.17
N SER A 28 21.67 -5.06 -1.95
CA SER A 28 21.35 -6.31 -2.65
C SER A 28 22.43 -6.75 -3.65
N ASN A 29 23.25 -5.82 -4.15
CA ASN A 29 24.34 -6.12 -5.08
C ASN A 29 25.73 -6.19 -4.42
N THR A 30 25.91 -5.68 -3.20
CA THR A 30 27.22 -5.63 -2.52
C THR A 30 27.32 -6.49 -1.26
N ASN A 31 26.20 -6.64 -0.54
CA ASN A 31 26.11 -7.43 0.68
C ASN A 31 24.67 -7.98 0.80
N LEU A 32 24.44 -9.10 0.11
CA LEU A 32 23.14 -9.75 0.02
C LEU A 32 22.62 -10.19 1.41
N ASP A 33 23.52 -10.65 2.29
CA ASP A 33 23.16 -11.04 3.66
C ASP A 33 22.59 -9.86 4.45
N PHE A 34 23.21 -8.68 4.39
CA PHE A 34 22.65 -7.48 5.01
C PHE A 34 21.29 -7.10 4.40
N PHE A 35 21.16 -7.19 3.08
CA PHE A 35 19.90 -6.88 2.40
C PHE A 35 18.78 -7.82 2.87
N ASP A 36 19.01 -9.14 2.88
CA ASP A 36 17.99 -10.13 3.19
C ASP A 36 17.71 -10.23 4.71
N ASN A 37 18.74 -10.20 5.54
CA ASN A 37 18.66 -10.52 6.97
C ASN A 37 18.67 -9.30 7.90
N SER A 38 18.81 -8.08 7.36
CA SER A 38 18.73 -6.84 8.16
C SER A 38 17.79 -5.82 7.55
N TYR A 39 17.93 -5.55 6.25
CA TYR A 39 17.18 -4.46 5.60
C TYR A 39 15.74 -4.86 5.27
N THR A 40 15.54 -6.08 4.77
CA THR A 40 14.23 -6.57 4.28
C THR A 40 13.69 -7.76 5.06
N LYS A 41 14.32 -8.13 6.18
CA LYS A 41 13.84 -9.24 7.02
C LYS A 41 12.47 -8.95 7.62
N GLU A 42 11.83 -10.00 8.16
CA GLU A 42 10.69 -9.81 9.06
C GLU A 42 11.09 -8.93 10.25
N ASP A 43 10.15 -8.14 10.75
CA ASP A 43 10.33 -7.10 11.75
C ASP A 43 11.38 -6.05 11.36
N SER A 44 11.66 -5.88 10.07
CA SER A 44 12.54 -4.82 9.59
C SER A 44 11.85 -3.47 9.58
N PHE A 45 12.66 -2.42 9.42
CA PHE A 45 12.15 -1.08 9.16
C PHE A 45 11.20 -1.02 7.95
N VAL A 46 11.38 -1.89 6.95
CA VAL A 46 10.57 -1.89 5.73
C VAL A 46 9.15 -2.37 6.04
N GLU A 47 9.00 -3.54 6.66
CA GLU A 47 7.69 -4.12 7.04
C GLU A 47 6.95 -3.23 8.05
N TYR A 48 7.60 -2.82 9.14
CA TYR A 48 7.01 -1.89 10.10
C TYR A 48 6.63 -0.55 9.44
N GLY A 49 7.44 -0.09 8.48
CA GLY A 49 7.17 1.10 7.69
C GLY A 49 5.91 0.94 6.84
N THR A 50 5.78 -0.18 6.14
CA THR A 50 4.59 -0.54 5.36
C THR A 50 3.36 -0.55 6.25
N ALA A 51 3.37 -1.34 7.32
CA ALA A 51 2.27 -1.45 8.27
C ALA A 51 1.85 -0.11 8.87
N PHE A 52 2.83 0.69 9.31
CA PHE A 52 2.57 2.03 9.88
C PHE A 52 1.92 2.97 8.85
N ILE A 53 2.37 2.96 7.60
CA ILE A 53 1.81 3.80 6.56
C ILE A 53 0.39 3.37 6.21
N LEU A 54 0.13 2.06 6.06
CA LEU A 54 -1.21 1.53 5.81
C LEU A 54 -2.17 1.91 6.97
N PHE A 55 -1.71 1.78 8.21
CA PHE A 55 -2.45 2.21 9.38
C PHE A 55 -2.74 3.73 9.35
N CYS A 56 -1.76 4.56 8.99
CA CYS A 56 -1.95 6.00 8.83
C CYS A 56 -2.98 6.35 7.75
N ILE A 57 -3.04 5.60 6.64
CA ILE A 57 -4.08 5.77 5.61
C ILE A 57 -5.46 5.47 6.21
N SER A 58 -5.58 4.41 7.01
CA SER A 58 -6.85 4.08 7.66
C SER A 58 -7.29 5.17 8.65
N ILE A 59 -6.38 5.69 9.49
CA ILE A 59 -6.67 6.82 10.38
C ILE A 59 -7.16 8.03 9.57
N LEU A 60 -6.47 8.37 8.48
CA LEU A 60 -6.89 9.48 7.60
C LEU A 60 -8.31 9.30 7.07
N LEU A 61 -8.69 8.06 6.71
CA LEU A 61 -10.04 7.74 6.24
C LEU A 61 -11.08 7.85 7.35
N PHE A 62 -10.80 7.35 8.55
CA PHE A 62 -11.69 7.53 9.70
C PHE A 62 -11.85 9.00 10.08
N MET A 63 -10.77 9.79 10.08
CA MET A 63 -10.85 11.23 10.30
C MET A 63 -11.74 11.93 9.26
N ARG A 64 -11.66 11.52 7.99
CA ARG A 64 -12.54 12.03 6.92
C ARG A 64 -13.98 11.61 7.10
N LEU A 65 -14.22 10.37 7.55
CA LEU A 65 -15.55 9.84 7.84
C LEU A 65 -16.22 10.65 8.95
N LEU A 66 -15.54 10.83 10.08
CA LEU A 66 -16.05 11.57 11.23
C LEU A 66 -16.31 13.04 10.87
N ARG A 67 -15.36 13.69 10.18
CA ARG A 67 -15.50 15.10 9.77
C ARG A 67 -16.70 15.33 8.86
N ASN A 68 -17.02 14.37 8.00
CA ASN A 68 -18.07 14.48 6.98
C ASN A 68 -19.32 13.63 7.29
N TRP A 69 -19.47 13.17 8.54
CA TRP A 69 -20.50 12.20 8.91
C TRP A 69 -21.92 12.70 8.59
N HIS A 70 -22.20 13.98 8.83
CA HIS A 70 -23.53 14.56 8.60
C HIS A 70 -23.72 15.13 7.19
N SER A 71 -22.64 15.34 6.43
CA SER A 71 -22.68 15.98 5.11
C SER A 71 -22.60 14.99 3.93
N THR A 72 -22.49 13.69 4.19
CA THR A 72 -22.28 12.67 3.16
C THR A 72 -23.35 11.58 3.15
N LYS A 73 -23.59 10.99 1.97
CA LYS A 73 -24.57 9.92 1.75
C LYS A 73 -24.07 8.58 2.30
N GLY A 74 -25.00 7.65 2.54
CA GLY A 74 -24.68 6.31 3.07
C GLY A 74 -23.64 5.53 2.23
N LEU A 75 -23.76 5.55 0.90
CA LEU A 75 -22.80 4.86 0.00
C LEU A 75 -21.39 5.44 0.08
N TRP A 76 -21.26 6.76 0.30
CA TRP A 76 -19.96 7.40 0.49
C TRP A 76 -19.31 6.90 1.77
N LYS A 77 -20.08 6.82 2.86
CA LYS A 77 -19.61 6.29 4.15
C LYS A 77 -19.20 4.82 4.02
N LEU A 78 -20.01 4.03 3.33
CA LEU A 78 -19.72 2.62 3.06
C LEU A 78 -18.39 2.46 2.31
N GLY A 79 -18.16 3.28 1.28
CA GLY A 79 -16.89 3.27 0.55
C GLY A 79 -15.68 3.66 1.41
N VAL A 80 -15.81 4.71 2.23
CA VAL A 80 -14.73 5.12 3.16
C VAL A 80 -14.45 4.07 4.23
N ILE A 81 -15.49 3.50 4.84
CA ILE A 81 -15.35 2.43 5.85
C ILE A 81 -14.71 1.20 5.22
N GLY A 82 -15.19 0.76 4.05
CA GLY A 82 -14.64 -0.40 3.35
C GLY A 82 -13.15 -0.25 3.06
N MET A 83 -12.73 0.91 2.53
CA MET A 83 -11.31 1.19 2.32
C MET A 83 -10.53 1.24 3.63
N ALA A 84 -11.05 1.89 4.67
CA ALA A 84 -10.35 1.99 5.96
C ALA A 84 -10.12 0.61 6.60
N LEU A 85 -11.09 -0.29 6.46
CA LEU A 85 -10.97 -1.68 6.91
C LEU A 85 -9.94 -2.45 6.08
N ILE A 86 -9.89 -2.26 4.76
CA ILE A 86 -8.87 -2.88 3.90
C ILE A 86 -7.46 -2.44 4.34
N PHE A 87 -7.25 -1.16 4.64
CA PHE A 87 -5.94 -0.67 5.09
C PHE A 87 -5.57 -1.11 6.51
N ILE A 88 -6.54 -1.22 7.43
CA ILE A 88 -6.29 -1.84 8.76
C ILE A 88 -5.95 -3.30 8.60
N PHE A 89 -6.68 -4.02 7.77
CA PHE A 89 -6.42 -5.43 7.51
C PHE A 89 -5.01 -5.62 6.96
N GLY A 90 -4.64 -4.87 5.92
CA GLY A 90 -3.27 -4.87 5.40
C GLY A 90 -2.24 -4.53 6.46
N ALA A 91 -2.43 -3.45 7.23
CA ALA A 91 -1.51 -3.09 8.31
C ALA A 91 -1.36 -4.18 9.38
N GLY A 92 -2.46 -4.86 9.73
CA GLY A 92 -2.45 -5.97 10.69
C GLY A 92 -1.74 -7.19 10.13
N GLU A 93 -2.04 -7.57 8.90
CA GLU A 93 -1.37 -8.68 8.20
C GLU A 93 0.15 -8.51 8.14
N GLU A 94 0.62 -7.28 7.87
CA GLU A 94 2.05 -6.91 7.82
C GLU A 94 2.77 -6.90 9.18
N ILE A 95 2.08 -7.06 10.32
CA ILE A 95 2.74 -7.19 11.64
C ILE A 95 2.19 -8.38 12.42
N SER A 96 1.59 -9.33 11.70
CA SER A 96 0.98 -10.53 12.27
C SER A 96 -0.01 -10.20 13.39
N TRP A 97 -0.82 -9.18 13.16
CA TRP A 97 -1.83 -8.63 14.07
C TRP A 97 -1.27 -8.23 15.44
N GLY A 98 0.02 -7.90 15.51
CA GLY A 98 0.71 -7.54 16.74
C GLY A 98 1.09 -8.74 17.61
N GLN A 99 0.97 -9.96 17.10
CA GLN A 99 1.31 -11.18 17.80
C GLN A 99 2.69 -11.11 18.47
N ARG A 100 3.72 -10.75 17.69
CA ARG A 100 5.11 -10.64 18.15
C ARG A 100 5.30 -9.54 19.19
N ILE A 101 4.56 -8.43 19.06
CA ILE A 101 4.62 -7.28 19.98
C ILE A 101 4.01 -7.64 21.35
N PHE A 102 2.91 -8.39 21.36
CA PHE A 102 2.19 -8.74 22.58
C PHE A 102 2.57 -10.12 23.15
N GLY A 103 3.50 -10.84 22.51
CA GLY A 103 3.92 -12.17 22.93
C GLY A 103 2.80 -13.20 22.85
N ILE A 104 1.88 -13.05 21.89
CA ILE A 104 0.77 -13.97 21.68
C ILE A 104 1.29 -15.19 20.91
N GLU A 105 0.92 -16.40 21.33
CA GLU A 105 1.26 -17.60 20.59
C GLU A 105 0.29 -17.84 19.43
N SER A 106 0.79 -18.40 18.33
CA SER A 106 -0.05 -18.79 17.20
C SER A 106 -0.83 -20.06 17.54
N SER A 107 -2.02 -20.19 16.96
CA SER A 107 -2.74 -21.46 17.04
C SER A 107 -2.03 -22.56 16.23
N GLU A 108 -2.32 -23.82 16.57
CA GLU A 108 -1.77 -25.00 15.89
C GLU A 108 -1.92 -24.91 14.37
N TYR A 109 -3.09 -24.46 13.89
CA TYR A 109 -3.34 -24.27 12.47
C TYR A 109 -2.31 -23.34 11.79
N PHE A 110 -1.99 -22.20 12.42
CA PHE A 110 -1.02 -21.25 11.86
C PHE A 110 0.41 -21.79 11.99
N ILE A 111 0.75 -22.46 13.08
CA ILE A 111 2.07 -23.10 13.24
C ILE A 111 2.33 -24.11 12.11
N GLU A 112 1.31 -24.89 11.72
CA GLU A 112 1.43 -25.91 10.68
C GLU A 112 1.39 -25.36 9.26
N ASN A 113 0.65 -24.28 9.01
CA ASN A 113 0.31 -23.81 7.66
C ASN A 113 0.89 -22.43 7.31
N ASN A 114 1.58 -21.77 8.23
CA ASN A 114 2.25 -20.48 7.99
C ASN A 114 3.76 -20.68 7.92
N ALA A 115 4.43 -20.05 6.94
CA ALA A 115 5.86 -20.19 6.69
C ALA A 115 6.73 -19.75 7.88
N GLN A 116 6.17 -18.95 8.79
CA GLN A 116 6.82 -18.40 9.97
C GLN A 116 6.11 -18.79 11.27
N GLY A 117 5.05 -19.61 11.17
CA GLY A 117 4.24 -20.01 12.32
C GLY A 117 3.50 -18.83 12.95
N GLU A 118 3.04 -17.88 12.13
CA GLU A 118 2.43 -16.62 12.58
C GLU A 118 0.92 -16.56 12.29
N THR A 119 0.21 -15.76 13.08
CA THR A 119 -1.23 -15.52 12.99
C THR A 119 -1.52 -14.46 11.93
N ASN A 120 -1.14 -14.72 10.68
CA ASN A 120 -1.51 -13.90 9.54
C ASN A 120 -1.82 -14.79 8.32
N LEU A 121 -2.56 -14.24 7.37
CA LEU A 121 -2.76 -14.86 6.07
C LEU A 121 -1.60 -14.56 5.12
N HIS A 122 -0.90 -13.45 5.33
CA HIS A 122 0.22 -12.99 4.52
C HIS A 122 1.32 -14.07 4.36
N ASN A 123 1.71 -14.75 5.45
CA ASN A 123 2.77 -15.77 5.46
C ASN A 123 2.25 -17.21 5.28
N MET A 124 0.97 -17.40 4.97
CA MET A 124 0.40 -18.74 4.74
C MET A 124 1.05 -19.47 3.57
N VAL A 125 1.14 -20.79 3.68
CA VAL A 125 1.64 -21.69 2.64
C VAL A 125 0.50 -22.60 2.20
N VAL A 126 0.22 -22.63 0.90
CA VAL A 126 -0.77 -23.55 0.31
C VAL A 126 -0.06 -24.42 -0.71
N GLY A 127 0.08 -25.70 -0.38
CA GLY A 127 0.94 -26.62 -1.14
C GLY A 127 2.39 -26.17 -1.09
N GLU A 128 2.99 -25.87 -2.25
CA GLU A 128 4.37 -25.38 -2.35
C GLU A 128 4.45 -23.85 -2.48
N THR A 129 3.31 -23.15 -2.50
CA THR A 129 3.26 -21.71 -2.80
C THR A 129 3.03 -20.89 -1.53
N LYS A 130 3.91 -19.92 -1.28
CA LYS A 130 3.68 -18.89 -0.26
C LYS A 130 2.64 -17.88 -0.76
N ILE A 131 1.63 -17.61 0.05
CA ILE A 131 0.49 -16.77 -0.30
C ILE A 131 0.92 -15.32 -0.55
N ASN A 132 1.80 -14.74 0.27
CA ASN A 132 2.37 -13.41 -0.01
C ASN A 132 2.97 -13.34 -1.41
N LYS A 133 3.79 -14.30 -1.79
CA LYS A 133 4.42 -14.32 -3.12
C LYS A 133 3.38 -14.37 -4.24
N LEU A 134 2.32 -15.16 -4.13
CA LEU A 134 1.29 -15.24 -5.18
C LEU A 134 0.39 -14.00 -5.23
N ILE A 135 -0.19 -13.63 -4.09
CA ILE A 135 -1.18 -12.55 -3.99
C ILE A 135 -0.52 -11.20 -4.23
N PHE A 136 0.62 -10.92 -3.61
CA PHE A 136 1.27 -9.61 -3.70
C PHE A 136 2.10 -9.42 -4.98
N SER A 137 2.68 -10.48 -5.56
CA SER A 137 3.40 -10.31 -6.83
C SER A 137 2.48 -10.19 -8.05
N GLN A 138 1.41 -10.99 -8.13
CA GLN A 138 0.58 -11.08 -9.35
C GLN A 138 -0.77 -10.35 -9.23
N ILE A 139 -1.56 -10.70 -8.21
CA ILE A 139 -2.93 -10.18 -8.07
C ILE A 139 -2.89 -8.70 -7.71
N LEU A 140 -2.08 -8.32 -6.72
CA LEU A 140 -1.93 -6.93 -6.33
C LEU A 140 -1.40 -6.09 -7.49
N THR A 141 -0.36 -6.54 -8.21
CA THR A 141 0.15 -5.83 -9.39
C THR A 141 -0.94 -5.57 -10.43
N LEU A 142 -1.80 -6.56 -10.73
CA LEU A 142 -2.93 -6.37 -11.65
C LEU A 142 -3.93 -5.31 -11.13
N ILE A 143 -4.31 -5.40 -9.85
CA ILE A 143 -5.18 -4.42 -9.20
C ILE A 143 -4.58 -3.01 -9.28
N LEU A 144 -3.26 -2.88 -9.06
CA LEU A 144 -2.54 -1.61 -9.13
C LEU A 144 -2.49 -1.04 -10.54
N ILE A 145 -2.29 -1.87 -11.57
CA ILE A 145 -2.39 -1.42 -12.96
C ILE A 145 -3.79 -0.87 -13.24
N ILE A 146 -4.83 -1.60 -12.83
CA ILE A 146 -6.21 -1.15 -13.01
C ILE A 146 -6.44 0.18 -12.27
N TYR A 147 -6.01 0.29 -11.02
CA TYR A 147 -6.25 1.47 -10.18
C TYR A 147 -5.39 2.70 -10.55
N LEU A 148 -4.11 2.51 -10.88
CA LEU A 148 -3.17 3.60 -11.13
C LEU A 148 -3.15 4.06 -12.59
N ILE A 149 -3.53 3.20 -13.54
CA ILE A 149 -3.46 3.50 -14.99
C ILE A 149 -4.86 3.56 -15.59
N ILE A 150 -5.66 2.51 -15.46
CA ILE A 150 -6.95 2.40 -16.16
C ILE A 150 -7.99 3.32 -15.53
N LEU A 151 -8.15 3.27 -14.20
CA LEU A 151 -9.17 4.01 -13.47
C LEU A 151 -9.05 5.54 -13.66
N PRO A 152 -7.87 6.18 -13.63
CA PRO A 152 -7.76 7.62 -13.86
C PRO A 152 -8.11 8.03 -15.29
N VAL A 153 -7.91 7.15 -16.27
CA VAL A 153 -8.33 7.38 -17.66
C VAL A 153 -9.85 7.28 -17.76
N LEU A 154 -10.43 6.20 -17.24
CA LEU A 154 -11.88 6.00 -17.24
C LEU A 154 -12.61 7.07 -16.43
N TYR A 155 -12.08 7.50 -15.29
CA TYR A 155 -12.63 8.58 -14.48
C TYR A 155 -12.77 9.90 -15.25
N ARG A 156 -11.87 10.18 -16.19
CA ARG A 156 -11.90 11.40 -17.01
C ARG A 156 -12.79 11.28 -18.25
N LYS A 157 -12.98 10.06 -18.77
CA LYS A 157 -13.67 9.81 -20.05
C LYS A 157 -15.11 9.32 -19.88
N VAL A 158 -15.43 8.63 -18.79
CA VAL A 158 -16.69 7.91 -18.61
C VAL A 158 -17.46 8.46 -17.41
N THR A 159 -18.56 9.15 -17.67
CA THR A 159 -19.40 9.81 -16.63
C THR A 159 -19.92 8.81 -15.59
N SER A 160 -20.33 7.61 -16.00
CA SER A 160 -20.82 6.58 -15.07
C SER A 160 -19.74 6.12 -14.09
N ILE A 161 -18.50 5.95 -14.56
CA ILE A 161 -17.35 5.60 -13.69
C ILE A 161 -17.00 6.76 -12.77
N LYS A 162 -16.99 8.00 -13.28
CA LYS A 162 -16.79 9.20 -12.46
C LYS A 162 -17.80 9.29 -11.32
N ASN A 163 -19.08 9.06 -11.62
CA ASN A 163 -20.15 9.08 -10.64
C ASN A 163 -19.97 7.96 -9.61
N LEU A 164 -19.73 6.73 -10.06
CA LEU A 164 -19.52 5.57 -9.17
C LEU A 164 -18.35 5.79 -8.20
N VAL A 165 -17.18 6.19 -8.72
CA VAL A 165 -15.99 6.50 -7.93
C VAL A 165 -16.27 7.57 -6.88
N ASN A 166 -16.93 8.66 -7.27
CA ASN A 166 -17.26 9.76 -6.34
C ASN A 166 -18.31 9.32 -5.31
N THR A 167 -19.28 8.49 -5.69
CA THR A 167 -20.31 7.94 -4.79
C THR A 167 -19.70 7.09 -3.69
N PHE A 168 -18.68 6.29 -3.99
CA PHE A 168 -17.96 5.45 -3.02
C PHE A 168 -16.71 6.12 -2.44
N ALA A 169 -16.54 7.43 -2.65
CA ALA A 169 -15.42 8.19 -2.13
C ALA A 169 -14.04 7.64 -2.53
N VAL A 170 -13.90 6.97 -3.67
CA VAL A 170 -12.64 6.34 -4.08
C VAL A 170 -11.66 7.45 -4.55
N PRO A 171 -10.46 7.56 -3.94
CA PRO A 171 -9.49 8.57 -4.35
C PRO A 171 -8.90 8.23 -5.71
N ILE A 172 -8.74 9.22 -6.57
CA ILE A 172 -8.15 9.03 -7.90
C ILE A 172 -6.70 9.53 -7.93
N PRO A 173 -5.73 8.71 -8.38
CA PRO A 173 -4.34 9.15 -8.48
C PRO A 173 -4.14 10.19 -9.60
N TYR A 174 -3.16 11.07 -9.40
CA TYR A 174 -2.56 11.87 -10.47
C TYR A 174 -1.52 11.05 -11.23
N TRP A 175 -1.22 11.44 -12.47
CA TRP A 175 -0.20 10.77 -13.28
C TRP A 175 1.18 10.69 -12.64
N LYS A 176 1.55 11.66 -11.78
CA LYS A 176 2.79 11.61 -11.01
C LYS A 176 2.87 10.41 -10.06
N HIS A 177 1.75 9.95 -9.49
CA HIS A 177 1.72 8.76 -8.65
C HIS A 177 1.91 7.51 -9.50
N THR A 178 1.29 7.46 -10.68
CA THR A 178 1.48 6.39 -11.68
C THR A 178 2.93 6.31 -12.16
N ILE A 179 3.55 7.46 -12.46
CA ILE A 179 4.95 7.53 -12.89
C ILE A 179 5.87 7.05 -11.77
N ALA A 180 5.67 7.53 -10.53
CA ALA A 180 6.45 7.07 -9.38
C ALA A 180 6.34 5.55 -9.17
N PHE A 181 5.14 5.00 -9.35
CA PHE A 181 4.91 3.55 -9.26
C PHE A 181 5.63 2.77 -10.37
N ILE A 182 5.55 3.22 -11.62
CA ILE A 182 6.26 2.60 -12.75
C ILE A 182 7.78 2.63 -12.52
N ILE A 183 8.31 3.76 -12.03
CA ILE A 183 9.74 3.88 -11.69
C ILE A 183 10.10 2.89 -10.58
N ALA A 184 9.35 2.85 -9.48
CA ALA A 184 9.60 1.90 -8.38
C ALA A 184 9.58 0.45 -8.88
N THR A 185 8.58 0.10 -9.70
CA THR A 185 8.47 -1.24 -10.32
C THR A 185 9.69 -1.56 -11.20
N ALA A 186 10.11 -0.61 -12.04
CA ALA A 186 11.26 -0.81 -12.93
C ALA A 186 12.57 -0.97 -12.14
N LEU A 187 12.72 -0.26 -11.01
CA LEU A 187 13.91 -0.35 -10.17
C LEU A 187 14.09 -1.72 -9.52
N LEU A 188 13.02 -2.50 -9.33
CA LEU A 188 13.11 -3.87 -8.80
C LEU A 188 13.94 -4.81 -9.69
N VAL A 189 14.09 -4.51 -10.98
CA VAL A 189 14.92 -5.30 -11.91
C VAL A 189 16.39 -5.31 -11.50
N PHE A 190 16.84 -4.28 -10.78
CA PHE A 190 18.21 -4.17 -10.28
C PHE A 190 18.44 -4.86 -8.93
N ILE A 191 17.40 -5.48 -8.35
CA ILE A 191 17.50 -6.19 -7.07
C ILE A 191 17.43 -7.70 -7.36
N PRO A 192 18.54 -8.44 -7.22
CA PRO A 192 18.58 -9.87 -7.53
C PRO A 192 17.82 -10.73 -6.52
N SER A 193 17.67 -10.27 -5.26
CA SER A 193 16.96 -11.00 -4.20
C SER A 193 15.47 -11.17 -4.47
N GLU A 194 14.91 -12.28 -4.01
CA GLU A 194 13.46 -12.53 -3.97
C GLU A 194 12.77 -11.64 -2.92
N ARG A 195 13.48 -11.11 -1.91
CA ARG A 195 12.92 -10.19 -0.89
C ARG A 195 12.70 -8.76 -1.42
N LYS A 196 12.91 -8.51 -2.71
CA LYS A 196 12.61 -7.21 -3.35
C LYS A 196 11.14 -6.80 -3.25
N TRP A 197 10.23 -7.75 -3.02
CA TRP A 197 8.80 -7.50 -2.87
C TRP A 197 8.48 -6.65 -1.62
N GLU A 198 9.29 -6.75 -0.56
CA GLU A 198 9.17 -5.90 0.64
C GLU A 198 9.30 -4.40 0.28
N LEU A 199 10.28 -4.06 -0.57
CA LEU A 199 10.48 -2.70 -1.06
C LEU A 199 9.35 -2.25 -2.00
N TYR A 200 8.74 -3.20 -2.70
CA TYR A 200 7.61 -2.93 -3.57
C TYR A 200 6.35 -2.60 -2.77
N GLU A 201 6.09 -3.35 -1.69
CA GLU A 201 4.99 -3.12 -0.75
C GLU A 201 5.14 -1.78 -0.02
N LEU A 202 6.34 -1.45 0.44
CA LEU A 202 6.63 -0.13 1.02
C LEU A 202 6.41 1.00 0.01
N ALA A 203 6.88 0.82 -1.24
CA ALA A 203 6.65 1.80 -2.30
C ALA A 203 5.15 2.03 -2.57
N PHE A 204 4.41 0.93 -2.65
CA PHE A 204 2.96 0.96 -2.77
C PHE A 204 2.32 1.72 -1.62
N ALA A 205 2.66 1.40 -0.37
CA ALA A 205 2.09 2.05 0.81
C ALA A 205 2.35 3.57 0.82
N VAL A 206 3.58 4.00 0.54
CA VAL A 206 3.93 5.43 0.44
C VAL A 206 3.14 6.12 -0.67
N ILE A 207 3.13 5.55 -1.88
CA ILE A 207 2.41 6.13 -3.02
C ILE A 207 0.92 6.23 -2.72
N PHE A 208 0.33 5.22 -2.08
CA PHE A 208 -1.05 5.22 -1.66
C PHE A 208 -1.31 6.31 -0.62
N LEU A 209 -0.46 6.47 0.38
CA LEU A 209 -0.60 7.58 1.33
C LEU A 209 -0.62 8.94 0.61
N LEU A 210 0.27 9.15 -0.37
CA LEU A 210 0.29 10.38 -1.17
C LEU A 210 -1.00 10.57 -1.99
N ILE A 211 -1.51 9.50 -2.61
CA ILE A 211 -2.79 9.51 -3.33
C ILE A 211 -3.93 9.90 -2.39
N PHE A 212 -4.00 9.26 -1.22
CA PHE A 212 -5.07 9.48 -0.27
C PHE A 212 -4.99 10.89 0.33
N LEU A 213 -3.80 11.44 0.59
CA LEU A 213 -3.62 12.82 1.05
C LEU A 213 -3.99 13.87 -0.01
N ASN A 214 -3.65 13.62 -1.28
CA ASN A 214 -3.85 14.56 -2.36
C ASN A 214 -4.42 13.92 -3.65
N PRO A 215 -5.68 13.44 -3.62
CA PRO A 215 -6.28 12.81 -4.78
C PRO A 215 -6.73 13.84 -5.83
N LEU A 216 -6.88 13.40 -7.08
CA LEU A 216 -7.41 14.21 -8.17
C LEU A 216 -8.80 14.75 -7.87
N ASN A 217 -9.65 13.90 -7.29
CA ASN A 217 -11.03 14.22 -6.90
C ASN A 217 -11.14 14.70 -5.45
N LYS A 218 -10.13 15.43 -4.94
CA LYS A 218 -10.09 15.94 -3.55
C LYS A 218 -11.34 16.72 -3.11
N PHE A 219 -12.09 17.31 -4.05
CA PHE A 219 -13.33 18.03 -3.77
C PHE A 219 -14.38 17.15 -3.08
N ILE A 220 -14.39 15.82 -3.29
CA ILE A 220 -15.38 14.92 -2.68
C ILE A 220 -15.22 14.76 -1.15
N TYR A 221 -14.10 15.21 -0.58
CA TYR A 221 -13.81 15.14 0.85
C TYR A 221 -13.89 16.50 1.56
N LYS A 222 -14.16 17.56 0.80
CA LYS A 222 -14.34 18.90 1.36
C LYS A 222 -15.80 19.03 1.80
N LYS A 223 -16.00 19.59 2.99
CA LYS A 223 -17.31 20.04 3.43
C LYS A 223 -17.62 21.34 2.67
N ASP A 224 -18.80 21.40 2.07
CA ASP A 224 -19.36 22.68 1.61
C ASP A 224 -19.60 23.62 2.80
#